data_AF-A0A3M0M186-F1
#
_entry.id   AF-A0A3M0M186-F1
#
_cell.length_a   1.000
_cell.length_b   1.000
_cell.length_c   1.000
_cell.angle_alpha   90.00
_cell.angle_beta   90.00
_cell.angle_gamma   90.00
#
_symmetry.space_group_name_H-M   'P 1'
#
loop_
_entity.id
_entity.type
_entity.pdbx_description
1 polymer ?
#
loop_
_entity_poly.entity_id
_entity_poly.type
_entity_poly.pdbx_seq_one_letter_code
_entity_poly.pdbx_strand_id
1 'polypeptide(L)' 'MFQLGVHALISIFIYLLTIGLSFQIMKSIQIEKIIRINRTFEAQLLLVFLSIGLGYLVGTFFITLIDTSLQLSNLF' A
#
# COMPACT_ATOMS: atom_id res chain seq x y z
N MET A 1 8.60 26.05 6.52
CA MET A 1 9.44 25.20 5.64
C MET A 1 9.77 23.85 6.28
N PHE A 2 10.15 23.77 7.57
CA PHE A 2 10.40 22.51 8.28
C PHE A 2 9.18 21.56 8.37
N GLN A 3 7.98 22.10 8.58
CA GLN A 3 6.77 21.30 8.75
C GLN A 3 6.37 20.52 7.49
N LEU A 4 6.60 21.10 6.30
CA LEU A 4 6.39 20.42 5.00
C LEU A 4 7.38 19.26 4.80
N GLY A 5 8.62 19.43 5.25
CA GLY A 5 9.64 18.38 5.18
C GLY A 5 9.33 17.19 6.09
N VAL A 6 8.88 17.45 7.31
CA VAL A 6 8.45 16.41 8.26
C VAL A 6 7.22 15.67 7.73
N HIS A 7 6.27 16.40 7.13
CA HIS A 7 5.08 15.82 6.53
C HIS A 7 5.42 14.88 5.36
N ALA A 8 6.29 15.32 4.44
CA ALA A 8 6.74 14.51 3.32
C ALA A 8 7.50 13.26 3.78
N LEU A 9 8.31 13.37 4.84
CA LEU A 9 9.06 12.25 5.40
C LEU A 9 8.13 11.19 6.02
N ILE A 10 7.11 11.64 6.76
CA ILE A 10 6.07 10.77 7.33
C ILE A 10 5.30 10.07 6.21
N SER A 11 4.89 10.81 5.17
CA SER A 11 4.21 10.24 4.01
C SER A 11 5.04 9.17 3.32
N ILE A 12 6.33 9.44 3.05
CA ILE A 12 7.24 8.46 2.43
C ILE A 12 7.37 7.22 3.31
N PHE A 13 7.53 7.38 4.62
CA PHE A 13 7.66 6.27 5.56
C PHE A 13 6.42 5.38 5.57
N ILE A 14 5.22 5.98 5.55
CA ILE A 14 3.95 5.27 5.50
C ILE A 14 3.83 4.51 4.18
N TYR A 15 4.08 5.15 3.04
CA TYR A 15 4.07 4.45 1.76
C TYR A 15 5.00 3.24 1.77
N LEU A 16 6.21 3.38 2.31
CA LEU A 16 7.20 2.32 2.36
C LEU A 16 6.76 1.17 3.28
N LEU A 17 6.17 1.48 4.44
CA LEU A 17 5.59 0.49 5.35
C LEU A 17 4.41 -0.24 4.71
N THR A 18 3.48 0.48 4.09
CA THR A 18 2.28 -0.09 3.53
C THR A 18 2.55 -0.93 2.28
N ILE A 19 3.49 -0.49 1.43
CA ILE A 19 3.97 -1.30 0.30
C ILE A 19 4.64 -2.59 0.82
N GLY A 20 5.49 -2.48 1.85
CA GLY A 20 6.14 -3.64 2.47
C GLY A 20 5.14 -4.65 3.05
N LEU A 21 4.11 -4.18 3.76
CA LEU A 21 3.05 -5.03 4.31
C LEU A 21 2.18 -5.65 3.22
N SER A 22 1.85 -4.91 2.15
CA SER A 22 1.10 -5.45 1.01
C SER A 22 1.85 -6.60 0.33
N PHE A 23 3.18 -6.46 0.16
CA PHE A 23 4.02 -7.54 -0.34
C PHE A 23 4.02 -8.78 0.57
N GLN A 24 4.00 -8.58 1.89
CA GLN A 24 3.97 -9.69 2.85
C GLN A 24 2.63 -10.42 2.83
N ILE A 25 1.52 -9.67 2.77
CA ILE A 25 0.16 -10.23 2.66
C ILE A 25 0.01 -11.00 1.35
N MET A 26 0.44 -10.44 0.23
CA MET A 26 0.30 -11.13 -1.05
C MET A 26 1.15 -12.41 -1.13
N LYS A 27 2.35 -12.42 -0.55
CA LYS A 27 3.14 -13.65 -0.43
C LYS A 27 2.44 -14.73 0.42
N SER A 28 1.65 -14.32 1.41
CA SER A 28 0.92 -15.25 2.29
C SER A 28 -0.35 -15.80 1.63
N ILE A 29 -0.99 -15.02 0.75
CA ILE A 29 -2.07 -15.52 -0.09
C ILE A 29 -1.42 -16.45 -1.12
N GLN A 30 -1.52 -17.75 -0.89
CA GLN A 30 -1.11 -18.80 -1.84
C GLN A 30 -2.01 -18.74 -3.09
N ILE A 31 -1.92 -17.67 -3.90
CA ILE A 31 -2.73 -17.53 -5.12
C ILE A 31 -2.39 -18.64 -6.12
N GLU A 32 -1.20 -19.25 -6.02
CA GLU A 32 -0.83 -20.48 -6.74
C GLU A 32 -1.76 -21.66 -6.44
N LYS A 33 -2.45 -21.69 -5.28
CA LYS A 33 -3.50 -22.68 -4.98
C LYS A 33 -4.87 -22.29 -5.53
N ILE A 34 -5.13 -21.00 -5.74
CA ILE A 34 -6.42 -20.49 -6.23
C ILE A 34 -6.46 -20.52 -7.76
N ILE A 35 -5.35 -20.21 -8.43
CA ILE A 35 -5.27 -20.18 -9.90
C ILE A 35 -4.80 -21.56 -10.40
N ARG A 36 -5.72 -22.29 -11.04
CA ARG A 36 -5.51 -23.64 -11.58
C ARG A 36 -4.21 -23.74 -12.41
N ILE A 37 -3.38 -24.70 -11.98
CA ILE A 37 -2.19 -25.38 -12.53
C ILE A 37 -1.70 -25.15 -13.98
N ASN A 38 -2.51 -24.64 -14.92
CA ASN A 38 -2.16 -24.65 -16.35
C ASN A 38 -1.55 -23.33 -16.88
N ARG A 39 -1.54 -22.24 -16.10
CA ARG A 39 -0.90 -20.96 -16.49
C ARG A 39 -0.27 -20.24 -15.29
N THR A 40 0.88 -20.74 -14.84
CA THR A 40 1.64 -20.18 -13.71
C THR A 40 2.19 -18.78 -13.96
N PHE A 41 2.57 -18.45 -15.20
CA PHE A 41 3.14 -17.15 -15.53
C PHE A 41 2.13 -16.00 -15.49
N GLU A 42 0.95 -16.18 -16.11
CA GLU A 42 -0.12 -15.18 -16.06
C GLU A 42 -0.64 -14.99 -14.63
N ALA A 43 -0.73 -16.08 -13.86
CA ALA A 43 -1.11 -16.06 -12.45
C ALA A 43 -0.14 -15.22 -11.60
N GLN A 44 1.18 -15.43 -11.76
CA GLN A 44 2.21 -14.66 -11.06
C GLN A 44 2.22 -13.19 -11.47
N LEU A 45 2.04 -12.90 -12.75
CA LEU A 45 1.99 -11.51 -13.22
C LEU A 45 0.79 -10.76 -12.63
N LEU A 46 -0.38 -11.40 -12.64
CA LEU A 46 -1.62 -10.85 -12.05
C LEU A 46 -1.44 -10.61 -10.54
N LEU A 47 -0.80 -11.55 -9.84
CA LEU A 47 -0.42 -11.43 -8.42
C LEU A 47 0.44 -10.19 -8.13
N VAL A 48 1.46 -9.94 -8.96
CA VAL A 48 2.34 -8.78 -8.82
C VAL A 48 1.57 -7.49 -9.03
N PHE A 49 0.76 -7.42 -10.10
CA PHE A 49 -0.11 -6.26 -10.34
C PHE A 49 -1.09 -6.02 -9.20
N LEU A 50 -1.71 -7.07 -8.67
CA LEU A 50 -2.63 -6.97 -7.54
C LEU A 50 -1.91 -6.49 -6.27
N SER A 51 -0.65 -6.89 -6.07
CA SER A 51 0.16 -6.50 -4.89
C SER A 51 0.46 -5.01 -4.91
N ILE A 52 0.85 -4.52 -6.09
CA ILE A 52 1.15 -3.11 -6.33
C ILE A 52 -0.14 -2.29 -6.17
N GLY A 53 -1.25 -2.74 -6.78
CA GLY A 53 -2.55 -2.07 -6.68
C GLY A 53 -3.08 -2.00 -5.24
N LEU A 54 -3.08 -3.13 -4.51
CA LEU A 54 -3.49 -3.15 -3.11
C LEU A 54 -2.55 -2.32 -2.23
N GLY A 55 -1.23 -2.41 -2.45
CA GLY A 55 -0.26 -1.64 -1.67
C GLY A 55 -0.43 -0.14 -1.87
N TYR A 56 -0.70 0.29 -3.10
CA TYR A 56 -1.01 1.67 -3.42
C TYR A 56 -2.32 2.12 -2.77
N LEU A 57 -3.41 1.35 -2.89
CA LEU A 57 -4.71 1.69 -2.30
C LEU A 57 -4.64 1.84 -0.78
N VAL A 58 -4.01 0.88 -0.09
CA VAL A 58 -3.85 0.94 1.37
C VAL A 58 -2.92 2.10 1.75
N GLY A 59 -1.84 2.34 0.98
CA GLY A 59 -0.91 3.43 1.25
C GLY A 59 -1.58 4.80 1.14
N THR A 60 -2.33 5.01 0.05
CA THR A 60 -3.14 6.22 -0.16
C THR A 60 -4.19 6.38 0.94
N PHE A 61 -4.86 5.31 1.37
CA PHE A 61 -5.82 5.38 2.46
C PHE A 61 -5.20 5.93 3.75
N PHE A 62 -4.02 5.42 4.17
CA PHE A 62 -3.34 5.92 5.38
C PHE A 62 -2.91 7.38 5.26
N ILE A 63 -2.39 7.78 4.11
CA ILE A 63 -1.98 9.17 3.84
C ILE A 63 -3.18 10.11 3.94
N THR A 64 -4.26 9.79 3.22
CA THR A 64 -5.48 10.60 3.22
C THR A 64 -6.08 10.67 4.63
N LEU A 65 -6.02 9.59 5.40
CA LEU A 65 -6.50 9.58 6.79
C LEU A 65 -5.71 10.54 7.68
N ILE A 66 -4.38 10.58 7.54
CA ILE A 66 -3.53 11.51 8.28
C ILE A 66 -3.75 12.96 7.83
N ASP A 67 -3.78 13.22 6.53
CA ASP A 67 -4.06 14.54 5.97
C ASP A 67 -5.41 15.08 6.47
N THR A 68 -6.45 14.24 6.41
CA THR A 68 -7.79 14.59 6.89
C THR A 68 -7.79 14.85 8.40
N SER A 69 -7.07 14.04 9.18
CA SER A 69 -6.95 14.23 10.63
C SER A 69 -6.25 15.54 11.00
N LEU A 70 -5.21 15.90 10.25
CA LEU A 70 -4.48 17.16 10.45
C LEU A 70 -5.30 18.38 10.02
N GLN A 71 -6.05 18.28 8.92
CA GLN A 71 -7.01 19.32 8.53
C GLN A 71 -8.09 19.51 9.59
N LEU A 72 -8.61 18.43 10.17
CA LEU A 72 -9.60 18.49 11.24
C LEU A 72 -9.04 19.14 12.50
N SER A 73 -7.79 18.81 12.86
CA SER A 73 -7.11 19.45 14.00
C SER A 73 -6.82 20.95 13.78
N ASN A 74 -6.74 21.42 12.54
CA ASN A 74 -6.56 22.84 12.23
C ASN A 74 -7.88 23.64 12.30
N LEU A 75 -9.03 22.96 12.38
CA LEU A 75 -10.35 23.60 12.48
C LEU A 75 -10.81 23.86 13.94
N PHE A 76 -10.17 23.23 14.92
CA PHE A 76 -10.45 23.40 16.36
C PHE A 76 -9.29 24.14 17.04
#